data_AF-A0A2X1KXA9-F1
#
_entry.id   AF-A0A2X1KXA9-F1
#
_cell.length_a   1.000
_cell.length_b   1.000
_cell.length_c   1.000
_cell.angle_alpha   90.00
_cell.angle_beta   90.00
_cell.angle_gamma   90.00
#
_symmetry.space_group_name_H-M   'P 1'
#
loop_
_entity.id
_entity.type
_entity.pdbx_description
1 polymer ?
#
loop_
_entity_poly.entity_id
_entity_poly.type
_entity_poly.pdbx_seq_one_letter_code
_entity_poly.pdbx_strand_id
1 'polypeptide(L)' 'MAGTADIEIRVPHFGYADRIQEIHIKVIHILIQLIEKEMVK' A
#
# COMPACT_ATOMS: atom_id res chain seq x y z
N MET A 1 -7.32 -5.70 12.43
CA MET A 1 -6.52 -5.37 13.62
C MET A 1 -5.90 -4.01 13.36
N ALA A 2 -6.39 -2.97 14.05
CA ALA A 2 -5.77 -1.65 13.99
C ALA A 2 -4.76 -1.54 15.15
N GLY A 3 -3.61 -0.93 14.89
CA GLY A 3 -2.55 -0.69 15.87
C GLY A 3 -1.57 -1.86 16.06
N THR A 4 -1.54 -2.84 15.15
CA THR A 4 -0.58 -3.96 15.22
C THR A 4 0.62 -3.81 14.30
N ALA A 5 0.59 -2.86 13.36
CA ALA A 5 1.68 -2.60 12.43
C ALA A 5 2.40 -1.29 12.78
N ASP A 6 3.72 -1.23 12.56
CA ASP A 6 4.52 -0.01 12.71
C ASP A 6 4.04 1.09 11.75
N ILE A 7 3.60 0.69 10.55
CA ILE A 7 3.07 1.58 9.52
C ILE A 7 1.80 0.96 8.93
N GLU A 8 0.69 1.70 9.01
CA GLU A 8 -0.59 1.30 8.39
C GLU A 8 -0.89 2.18 7.17
N ILE A 9 -1.15 1.54 6.02
CA ILE A 9 -1.65 2.22 4.83
C ILE A 9 -3.15 1.92 4.72
N ARG A 10 -3.98 2.88 5.13
CA ARG A 10 -5.44 2.73 5.16
C ARG A 10 -6.09 3.46 3.99
N VAL A 11 -6.80 2.72 3.15
CA VAL A 11 -7.60 3.31 2.07
C VAL A 11 -8.86 3.94 2.69
N PRO A 12 -9.11 5.26 2.49
CA PRO A 12 -10.29 5.94 3.04
C PRO A 12 -11.52 5.64 2.18
N HIS A 13 -11.93 4.37 2.14
CA HIS A 13 -13.09 3.89 1.39
C HIS A 13 -13.93 3.00 2.30
N PHE A 14 -15.22 3.32 2.40
CA PHE A 14 -16.21 2.52 3.11
C PHE A 14 -17.12 1.86 2.07
N GLY A 15 -16.98 0.55 1.88
CA GLY A 15 -17.69 -0.19 0.83
C GLY A 15 -16.99 -1.50 0.49
N TYR A 16 -17.22 -2.02 -0.72
CA TYR A 16 -16.70 -3.31 -1.16
C TYR A 16 -15.17 -3.38 -1.17
N ALA A 17 -14.64 -4.58 -0.90
CA ALA A 17 -13.21 -4.86 -0.81
C ALA A 17 -12.47 -4.61 -2.12
N ASP A 18 -13.14 -4.70 -3.28
CA ASP A 18 -12.54 -4.53 -4.61
C ASP A 18 -11.81 -3.19 -4.76
N ARG A 19 -12.42 -2.09 -4.30
CA ARG A 19 -11.79 -0.76 -4.37
C ARG A 19 -10.55 -0.65 -3.47
N ILE A 20 -10.60 -1.30 -2.30
CA ILE A 20 -9.48 -1.35 -1.37
C ILE A 20 -8.32 -2.17 -1.97
N GLN A 21 -8.63 -3.31 -2.57
CA GLN A 21 -7.65 -4.18 -3.22
C GLN A 21 -6.97 -3.51 -4.41
N GLU A 22 -7.72 -2.78 -5.25
CA GLU A 22 -7.13 -2.02 -6.36
C GLU A 22 -6.11 -0.98 -5.91
N ILE A 23 -6.40 -0.26 -4.82
CA ILE A 23 -5.46 0.71 -4.26
C ILE A 23 -4.26 0.01 -3.64
N HIS A 24 -4.47 -1.08 -2.89
CA HIS A 24 -3.37 -1.86 -2.31
C HIS A 24 -2.41 -2.41 -3.37
N ILE A 25 -2.92 -2.92 -4.49
CA ILE A 25 -2.09 -3.38 -5.59
C ILE A 25 -1.23 -2.22 -6.12
N LYS A 26 -1.80 -1.03 -6.34
CA LYS A 26 -1.04 0.15 -6.78
C LYS A 26 0.03 0.59 -5.77
N VAL A 27 -0.28 0.56 -4.47
CA VAL A 27 0.69 0.86 -3.40
C VAL A 27 1.89 -0.08 -3.46
N ILE A 28 1.66 -1.39 -3.62
CA ILE A 28 2.74 -2.39 -3.75
C ILE A 28 3.62 -2.06 -4.96
N HIS A 29 3.02 -1.73 -6.11
CA HIS A 29 3.79 -1.37 -7.32
C HIS A 29 4.67 -0.13 -7.09
N ILE A 30 4.16 0.90 -6.41
CA ILE A 30 4.93 2.12 -6.09
C ILE A 30 6.08 1.78 -5.12
N LEU A 31 5.83 0.96 -4.08
CA LEU A 31 6.86 0.57 -3.13
C LEU A 31 8.01 -0.18 -3.81
N ILE A 32 7.71 -1.11 -4.72
CA ILE A 32 8.73 -1.82 -5.50
C ILE A 32 9.56 -0.81 -6.32
N GLN A 33 8.90 0.09 -7.06
CA GLN A 33 9.61 1.11 -7.85
C GLN A 33 10.51 2.02 -7.00
N LEU A 34 10.06 2.39 -5.79
CA LEU A 34 10.85 3.23 -4.88
C LEU A 34 12.05 2.47 -4.31
N ILE A 35 11.86 1.20 -3.93
CA ILE A 35 12.95 0.34 -3.44
C ILE A 35 14.00 0.16 -4.55
N GLU A 36 13.59 -0.17 -5.77
CA GLU A 36 14.49 -0.32 -6.91
C GLU A 36 15.29 0.96 -7.18
N LYS A 37 14.64 2.12 -7.15
CA LYS A 37 15.33 3.42 -7.32
C LYS A 37 16.33 3.71 -6.20
N GLU A 38 16.01 3.36 -4.96
CA GLU A 38 16.90 3.60 -3.83
C GLU A 38 18.08 2.63 -3.81
N MET A 39 17.90 1.39 -4.26
CA MET A 39 18.98 0.39 -4.37
C MET A 39 19.95 0.63 -5.54
N VAL A 40 19.56 1.44 -6.52
CA VAL A 40 20.39 1.79 -7.69
C VAL A 40 21.20 3.09 -7.47
N LYS A 41 20.99 3.80 -6.35
CA LYS A 41 21.92 4.84 -5.87
C LYS A 41 23.23 4.22 -5.38
#